data_AF-A0A1F9YQV8-F1
#
_entry.id   AF-A0A1F9YQV8-F1
#
_cell.length_a   1.000
_cell.length_b   1.000
_cell.length_c   1.000
_cell.angle_alpha   90.00
_cell.angle_beta   90.00
_cell.angle_gamma   90.00
#
_symmetry.space_group_name_H-M   'P 1'
#
loop_
_entity.id
_entity.type
_entity.pdbx_description
1 polymer ?
#
loop_
_entity_poly.entity_id
_entity_poly.type
_entity_poly.pdbx_seq_one_letter_code
_entity_poly.pdbx_strand_id
1 'polypeptide(L)'
;MRTKVWRGSMVTCSAPGKMILLGEHAVVFGKPALALAISLRITSSVSNSNEYSVNGHPMKKRHHAYISASLDEAWNGPPINIDTYSEIPSGSGLGSSAAVTVSCIAAMLATKGKLEPEAVARKAFEVESVVQGRASPTDTSTSTHGHGVMVSPDEMDGILWRIAKGDRVWNVHHCDVPPLAFVVGHTGIHAATGPLVAKVKKLVDSDEDAKKAVDRIGEIALEGADALRRGDKRRIGSLMTEDHRLLNQLGVGHPLLDKFVEVCRGISYGAKLTGAGGGGS
;
A
#
# COMPACT_ATOMS: atom_id res chain seq x y z
N MET A 1 7.34 16.80 34.86
CA MET A 1 6.86 15.69 34.00
C MET A 1 7.95 14.63 33.93
N ARG A 2 7.72 13.42 34.48
CA ARG A 2 8.68 12.31 34.33
C ARG A 2 8.34 11.57 33.03
N THR A 3 9.11 11.83 31.98
CA THR A 3 9.11 10.98 30.79
C THR A 3 9.59 9.59 31.22
N LYS A 4 8.73 8.57 31.06
CA LYS A 4 9.15 7.17 31.23
C LYS A 4 10.21 6.89 30.17
N VAL A 5 11.48 6.91 30.57
CA VAL A 5 12.59 6.46 29.73
C VAL A 5 12.37 4.95 29.51
N TRP A 6 12.25 4.55 28.25
CA TRP A 6 12.16 3.15 27.87
C TRP A 6 13.44 2.41 28.32
N ARG A 7 13.26 1.37 29.15
CA ARG A 7 14.34 0.56 29.74
C ARG A 7 14.54 -0.80 29.04
N GLY A 8 13.89 -1.02 27.89
CA GLY A 8 14.05 -2.25 27.11
C GLY A 8 15.35 -2.29 26.33
N SER A 9 15.78 -3.50 25.93
CA SER A 9 16.99 -3.72 25.11
C SER A 9 16.71 -3.57 23.61
N MET A 10 15.55 -4.01 23.13
CA MET A 10 15.16 -3.94 21.72
C MET A 10 13.66 -4.21 21.57
N VAL A 11 12.97 -3.50 20.67
CA VAL A 11 11.60 -3.82 20.27
C VAL A 11 11.56 -4.05 18.77
N THR A 12 11.03 -5.19 18.35
CA THR A 12 10.95 -5.59 16.96
C THR A 12 9.50 -5.71 16.52
N CYS A 13 9.16 -5.14 15.38
CA CYS A 13 7.86 -5.29 14.72
C CYS A 13 8.08 -5.60 13.24
N SER A 14 7.11 -6.26 12.62
CA SER A 14 7.13 -6.51 11.18
C SER A 14 5.81 -6.12 10.55
N ALA A 15 5.85 -5.69 9.29
CA ALA A 15 4.68 -5.37 8.48
C ALA A 15 4.79 -6.08 7.12
N PRO A 16 3.70 -6.69 6.61
CA PRO A 16 3.68 -7.25 5.27
C PRO A 16 3.82 -6.15 4.22
N GLY A 17 4.36 -6.51 3.06
CA GLY A 17 4.14 -5.79 1.83
C GLY A 17 2.68 -5.90 1.38
N LYS A 18 2.36 -5.28 0.25
CA LYS A 18 1.01 -5.32 -0.31
C LYS A 18 1.02 -5.27 -1.83
N MET A 19 -0.06 -5.74 -2.42
CA MET A 19 -0.39 -5.51 -3.83
C MET A 19 -1.79 -4.90 -3.95
N ILE A 20 -2.03 -4.09 -4.98
CA ILE A 20 -3.38 -3.65 -5.31
C ILE A 20 -3.98 -4.73 -6.20
N LEU A 21 -5.04 -5.38 -5.72
CA LEU A 21 -5.71 -6.40 -6.50
C LEU A 21 -6.57 -5.73 -7.57
N LEU A 22 -7.41 -4.79 -7.18
CA LEU A 22 -8.34 -4.07 -8.07
C LEU A 22 -8.53 -2.63 -7.59
N GLY A 23 -8.82 -1.71 -8.51
CA GLY A 23 -9.19 -0.34 -8.14
C GLY A 23 -8.04 0.68 -8.14
N GLU A 24 -6.86 0.33 -8.67
CA GLU A 24 -5.80 1.35 -8.79
C GLU A 24 -6.22 2.48 -9.74
N HIS A 25 -5.68 3.67 -9.48
CA HIS A 25 -6.11 4.94 -10.08
C HIS A 25 -7.54 5.37 -9.75
N ALA A 26 -8.53 4.47 -9.73
CA ALA A 26 -9.92 4.82 -9.40
C ALA A 26 -10.07 5.35 -7.97
N VAL A 27 -9.28 4.84 -7.01
CA VAL A 27 -9.25 5.36 -5.62
C VAL A 27 -8.92 6.85 -5.53
N VAL A 28 -8.12 7.37 -6.47
CA VAL A 28 -7.81 8.80 -6.50
C VAL A 28 -8.93 9.64 -7.12
N PHE A 29 -10.01 9.03 -7.58
CA PHE A 29 -11.25 9.70 -8.01
C PHE A 29 -12.41 9.43 -7.04
N GLY A 30 -12.11 8.94 -5.83
CA GLY A 30 -13.12 8.63 -4.82
C GLY A 30 -13.88 7.34 -5.09
N LYS A 31 -13.34 6.44 -5.92
CA LYS A 31 -13.92 5.12 -6.16
C LYS A 31 -13.31 4.06 -5.23
N PRO A 32 -13.95 2.90 -5.05
CA PRO A 32 -13.41 1.82 -4.23
C PRO A 32 -12.11 1.23 -4.77
N ALA A 33 -11.28 0.70 -3.87
CA ALA A 33 -10.09 -0.09 -4.20
C ALA A 33 -9.83 -1.20 -3.19
N LEU A 34 -9.37 -2.34 -3.71
CA LEU A 34 -9.13 -3.57 -2.98
C LEU A 34 -7.65 -3.94 -3.06
N ALA A 35 -6.99 -4.00 -1.90
CA ALA A 35 -5.60 -4.37 -1.78
C ALA A 35 -5.43 -5.59 -0.87
N LEU A 36 -4.37 -6.36 -1.11
CA LEU A 36 -4.03 -7.56 -0.36
C LEU A 36 -2.64 -7.42 0.24
N ALA A 37 -2.50 -7.81 1.50
CA ALA A 37 -1.21 -8.03 2.12
C ALA A 37 -0.56 -9.29 1.54
N ILE A 38 0.75 -9.24 1.32
CA ILE A 38 1.53 -10.38 0.84
C ILE A 38 2.39 -10.97 1.96
N SER A 39 2.89 -12.18 1.75
CA SER A 39 3.71 -12.89 2.75
C SER A 39 5.09 -12.28 2.98
N LEU A 40 5.63 -11.52 2.01
CA LEU A 40 6.92 -10.84 2.15
C LEU A 40 6.78 -9.65 3.10
N ARG A 41 7.72 -9.50 4.04
CA ARG A 41 7.62 -8.49 5.11
C ARG A 41 8.85 -7.59 5.15
N ILE A 42 8.67 -6.46 5.84
CA ILE A 42 9.77 -5.68 6.39
C ILE A 42 9.72 -5.79 7.90
N THR A 43 10.87 -6.10 8.50
CA THR A 43 11.07 -6.15 9.94
C THR A 43 11.90 -4.96 10.37
N SER A 44 11.43 -4.23 11.38
CA SER A 44 12.10 -3.07 11.96
C SER A 44 12.31 -3.29 13.45
N SER A 45 13.55 -3.07 13.91
CA SER A 45 13.95 -3.18 15.32
C SER A 45 14.44 -1.84 15.83
N VAL A 46 13.89 -1.41 16.97
CA VAL A 46 14.25 -0.17 17.64
C VAL A 46 15.05 -0.50 18.90
N SER A 47 16.22 0.11 19.05
CA SER A 47 17.10 -0.03 20.22
C SER A 47 17.66 1.31 20.69
N ASN A 48 18.07 1.40 21.96
CA ASN A 48 18.63 2.62 22.52
C ASN A 48 19.98 2.90 21.86
N SER A 49 20.26 4.15 21.55
CA SER A 49 21.54 4.57 20.96
C SER A 49 21.98 5.92 21.52
N ASN A 50 23.26 6.25 21.31
CA ASN A 50 23.79 7.59 21.61
C ASN A 50 23.43 8.61 20.52
N GLU A 51 23.08 8.14 19.33
CA GLU A 51 22.71 8.96 18.18
C GLU A 51 21.60 8.31 17.35
N TYR A 52 20.85 9.13 16.61
CA TYR A 52 19.86 8.60 15.66
C TYR A 52 20.57 7.90 14.51
N SER A 53 20.35 6.61 14.40
CA SER A 53 21.04 5.73 13.45
C SER A 53 20.04 4.80 12.76
N VAL A 54 20.40 4.41 11.53
CA VAL A 54 19.67 3.41 10.74
C VAL A 54 20.68 2.37 10.32
N ASN A 55 20.43 1.10 10.65
CA ASN A 55 21.34 -0.03 10.38
C ASN A 55 22.78 0.25 10.87
N GLY A 56 22.95 0.85 12.04
CA GLY A 56 24.26 1.18 12.62
C GLY A 56 25.01 2.36 11.97
N HIS A 57 24.38 3.09 11.03
CA HIS A 57 24.95 4.27 10.41
C HIS A 57 24.16 5.54 10.78
N PRO A 58 24.80 6.73 10.86
CA PRO A 58 24.10 7.98 11.16
C PRO A 58 22.91 8.21 10.23
N MET A 59 21.75 8.55 10.80
CA MET A 59 20.53 8.76 10.03
C MET A 59 20.66 10.00 9.14
N LYS A 60 20.49 9.82 7.82
CA LYS A 60 20.48 10.90 6.84
C LYS A 60 19.08 11.06 6.24
N LYS A 61 18.38 12.16 6.54
CA LYS A 61 16.99 12.39 6.08
C LYS A 61 16.78 12.16 4.58
N ARG A 62 17.74 12.58 3.75
CA ARG A 62 17.68 12.40 2.27
C ARG A 62 17.67 10.94 1.83
N HIS A 63 18.38 10.06 2.54
CA HIS A 63 18.49 8.63 2.20
C HIS A 63 17.46 7.78 2.94
N HIS A 64 16.94 8.28 4.06
CA HIS A 64 16.02 7.57 4.95
C HIS A 64 14.70 8.34 5.12
N ALA A 65 14.12 8.87 4.03
CA ALA A 65 12.98 9.78 4.09
C ALA A 65 11.79 9.19 4.89
N TYR A 66 11.38 7.95 4.57
CA TYR A 66 10.29 7.27 5.28
C TYR A 66 10.61 6.95 6.74
N ILE A 67 11.83 6.48 7.03
CA ILE A 67 12.25 6.16 8.40
C ILE A 67 12.36 7.44 9.24
N SER A 68 12.94 8.51 8.70
CA SER A 68 13.04 9.80 9.36
C SER A 68 11.67 10.42 9.62
N ALA A 69 10.75 10.36 8.64
CA ALA A 69 9.40 10.86 8.84
C ALA A 69 8.62 10.00 9.86
N SER A 70 8.83 8.68 9.87
CA SER A 70 8.27 7.78 10.88
C SER A 70 8.78 8.12 12.28
N LEU A 71 10.07 8.43 12.42
CA LEU A 71 10.67 8.88 13.67
C LEU A 71 10.02 10.19 14.14
N ASP A 72 9.97 11.20 13.26
CA ASP A 72 9.37 12.50 13.53
C ASP A 72 7.88 12.36 13.97
N GLU A 73 7.15 11.39 13.41
CA GLU A 73 5.73 11.15 13.69
C GLU A 73 5.45 10.30 14.96
N ALA A 74 6.29 9.30 15.27
CA ALA A 74 5.99 8.31 16.31
C ALA A 74 6.89 8.40 17.55
N TRP A 75 8.03 9.11 17.47
CA TRP A 75 9.05 9.14 18.51
C TRP A 75 9.31 10.52 19.07
N ASN A 76 9.44 10.59 20.40
CA ASN A 76 9.76 11.81 21.15
C ASN A 76 10.71 11.51 22.32
N GLY A 77 11.42 10.37 22.25
CA GLY A 77 12.34 9.89 23.29
C GLY A 77 13.81 10.22 22.98
N PRO A 78 14.75 9.61 23.72
CA PRO A 78 16.19 9.74 23.44
C PRO A 78 16.57 9.13 22.08
N PRO A 79 17.80 9.34 21.61
CA PRO A 79 18.26 8.74 20.36
C PRO A 79 18.12 7.21 20.32
N ILE A 80 17.75 6.70 19.15
CA ILE A 80 17.54 5.28 18.89
C ILE A 80 18.25 4.84 17.61
N ASN A 81 18.65 3.58 17.56
CA ASN A 81 19.01 2.89 16.32
C ASN A 81 17.78 2.16 15.78
N ILE A 82 17.56 2.26 14.47
CA ILE A 82 16.50 1.55 13.75
C ILE A 82 17.16 0.58 12.77
N ASP A 83 17.13 -0.71 13.07
CA ASP A 83 17.57 -1.76 12.15
C ASP A 83 16.40 -2.24 11.30
N THR A 84 16.62 -2.40 10.00
CA THR A 84 15.60 -2.77 9.02
C THR A 84 16.07 -3.95 8.17
N TYR A 85 15.19 -4.94 8.00
CA TYR A 85 15.41 -6.09 7.12
C TYR A 85 14.19 -6.24 6.20
N SER A 86 14.43 -6.34 4.89
CA SER A 86 13.37 -6.41 3.88
C SER A 86 13.44 -7.72 3.09
N GLU A 87 12.34 -8.46 3.06
CA GLU A 87 12.11 -9.58 2.15
C GLU A 87 11.52 -9.13 0.81
N ILE A 88 11.04 -7.87 0.75
CA ILE A 88 10.41 -7.30 -0.43
C ILE A 88 11.50 -6.85 -1.41
N PRO A 89 11.46 -7.29 -2.69
CA PRO A 89 12.41 -6.82 -3.69
C PRO A 89 12.29 -5.30 -3.91
N SER A 90 13.44 -4.61 -3.93
CA SER A 90 13.50 -3.17 -4.13
C SER A 90 12.82 -2.74 -5.45
N GLY A 91 12.00 -1.69 -5.39
CA GLY A 91 11.36 -1.12 -6.59
C GLY A 91 10.23 -1.97 -7.21
N SER A 92 9.83 -3.06 -6.57
CA SER A 92 8.86 -4.03 -7.12
C SER A 92 7.39 -3.59 -7.12
N GLY A 93 7.05 -2.41 -6.59
CA GLY A 93 5.66 -1.98 -6.43
C GLY A 93 4.88 -2.73 -5.35
N LEU A 94 5.54 -3.60 -4.58
CA LEU A 94 4.93 -4.44 -3.54
C LEU A 94 4.83 -3.75 -2.15
N GLY A 95 4.79 -2.42 -2.14
CA GLY A 95 4.52 -1.63 -0.93
C GLY A 95 5.66 -1.57 0.10
N SER A 96 6.93 -1.62 -0.32
CA SER A 96 8.06 -1.52 0.61
C SER A 96 8.04 -0.24 1.46
N SER A 97 7.60 0.91 0.90
CA SER A 97 7.50 2.18 1.65
C SER A 97 6.48 2.09 2.79
N ALA A 98 5.30 1.54 2.51
CA ALA A 98 4.27 1.33 3.50
C ALA A 98 4.71 0.32 4.57
N ALA A 99 5.31 -0.80 4.17
CA ALA A 99 5.79 -1.83 5.10
C ALA A 99 6.91 -1.31 6.03
N VAL A 100 7.89 -0.54 5.52
CA VAL A 100 8.94 0.04 6.37
C VAL A 100 8.36 1.11 7.30
N THR A 101 7.43 1.94 6.81
CA THR A 101 6.78 2.97 7.61
C THR A 101 5.96 2.34 8.76
N VAL A 102 5.11 1.37 8.45
CA VAL A 102 4.27 0.68 9.44
C VAL A 102 5.12 -0.08 10.46
N SER A 103 6.12 -0.85 10.02
CA SER A 103 6.97 -1.61 10.95
C SER A 103 7.80 -0.70 11.86
N CYS A 104 8.34 0.42 11.35
CA CYS A 104 9.04 1.43 12.15
C CYS A 104 8.12 2.08 13.20
N ILE A 105 6.96 2.59 12.77
CA ILE A 105 5.98 3.22 13.65
C ILE A 105 5.52 2.23 14.71
N ALA A 106 5.20 0.99 14.31
CA ALA A 106 4.78 -0.04 15.24
C ALA A 106 5.85 -0.35 16.28
N ALA A 107 7.11 -0.53 15.87
CA ALA A 107 8.22 -0.77 16.80
C ALA A 107 8.38 0.37 17.80
N MET A 108 8.31 1.63 17.34
CA MET A 108 8.40 2.82 18.20
C MET A 108 7.23 2.93 19.17
N LEU A 109 6.00 2.72 18.73
CA LEU A 109 4.82 2.78 19.59
C LEU A 109 4.79 1.61 20.60
N ALA A 110 5.22 0.42 20.20
CA ALA A 110 5.29 -0.75 21.07
C ALA A 110 6.26 -0.56 22.26
N THR A 111 7.29 0.30 22.13
CA THR A 111 8.14 0.69 23.29
C THR A 111 7.35 1.40 24.40
N LYS A 112 6.23 2.03 24.06
CA LYS A 112 5.40 2.86 24.96
C LYS A 112 4.21 2.09 25.54
N GLY A 113 3.95 0.85 25.08
CA GLY A 113 2.87 0.01 25.56
C GLY A 113 2.07 -0.65 24.44
N LYS A 114 0.75 -0.68 24.60
CA LYS A 114 -0.15 -1.42 23.70
C LYS A 114 -0.15 -0.80 22.30
N LEU A 115 -0.01 -1.68 21.30
CA LEU A 115 -0.08 -1.33 19.89
C LEU A 115 -1.53 -1.33 19.42
N GLU A 116 -2.05 -0.18 19.04
CA GLU A 116 -3.38 -0.05 18.42
C GLU A 116 -3.22 0.07 16.90
N PRO A 117 -3.73 -0.89 16.09
CA PRO A 117 -3.54 -0.89 14.64
C PRO A 117 -3.99 0.41 13.96
N GLU A 118 -5.14 0.97 14.35
CA GLU A 118 -5.62 2.24 13.79
C GLU A 118 -4.64 3.40 14.04
N ALA A 119 -4.01 3.46 15.23
CA ALA A 119 -3.03 4.50 15.54
C ALA A 119 -1.78 4.37 14.66
N VAL A 120 -1.35 3.13 14.36
CA VAL A 120 -0.26 2.86 13.42
C VAL A 120 -0.66 3.28 12.00
N ALA A 121 -1.83 2.87 11.53
CA ALA A 121 -2.31 3.16 10.18
C ALA A 121 -2.44 4.67 9.92
N ARG A 122 -3.00 5.42 10.89
CA ARG A 122 -3.13 6.89 10.81
C ARG A 122 -1.77 7.57 10.70
N LYS A 123 -0.83 7.21 11.57
CA LYS A 123 0.53 7.77 11.54
C LYS A 123 1.27 7.42 10.25
N ALA A 124 1.14 6.18 9.79
CA ALA A 124 1.75 5.75 8.54
C ALA A 124 1.17 6.50 7.32
N PHE A 125 -0.13 6.76 7.31
CA PHE A 125 -0.77 7.59 6.28
C PHE A 125 -0.24 9.04 6.28
N GLU A 126 -0.02 9.65 7.45
CA GLU A 126 0.57 10.99 7.51
C GLU A 126 2.02 11.00 7.02
N VAL A 127 2.82 9.98 7.35
CA VAL A 127 4.18 9.82 6.81
C VAL A 127 4.16 9.73 5.27
N GLU A 128 3.33 8.86 4.70
CA GLU A 128 3.19 8.75 3.23
C GLU A 128 2.74 10.09 2.61
N SER A 129 1.82 10.80 3.27
CA SER A 129 1.35 12.11 2.82
C SER A 129 2.47 13.14 2.78
N VAL A 130 3.34 13.18 3.79
CA VAL A 130 4.46 14.12 3.87
C VAL A 130 5.55 13.78 2.85
N VAL A 131 5.86 12.50 2.67
CA VAL A 131 6.96 12.06 1.79
C VAL A 131 6.58 12.12 0.31
N GLN A 132 5.35 11.72 -0.05
CA GLN A 132 4.90 11.65 -1.44
C GLN A 132 4.07 12.86 -1.88
N GLY A 133 3.56 13.67 -0.95
CA GLY A 133 2.69 14.83 -1.22
C GLY A 133 1.25 14.48 -1.61
N ARG A 134 0.96 13.23 -1.99
CA ARG A 134 -0.37 12.67 -2.23
C ARG A 134 -0.40 11.26 -1.68
N ALA A 135 -1.38 10.94 -0.85
CA ALA A 135 -1.53 9.61 -0.27
C ALA A 135 -2.98 9.13 -0.33
N SER A 136 -3.14 7.82 -0.47
CA SER A 136 -4.37 7.10 -0.14
C SER A 136 -4.08 6.20 1.05
N PRO A 137 -5.08 5.87 1.89
CA PRO A 137 -4.85 4.98 3.04
C PRO A 137 -4.64 3.52 2.64
N THR A 138 -4.80 3.15 1.36
CA THR A 138 -4.78 1.76 0.88
C THR A 138 -3.51 1.02 1.29
N ASP A 139 -2.35 1.55 0.96
CA ASP A 139 -1.06 0.85 1.14
C ASP A 139 -0.70 0.67 2.61
N THR A 140 -0.83 1.74 3.40
CA THR A 140 -0.50 1.74 4.83
C THR A 140 -1.51 0.94 5.63
N SER A 141 -2.79 1.00 5.29
CA SER A 141 -3.82 0.17 5.93
C SER A 141 -3.59 -1.30 5.66
N THR A 142 -3.31 -1.67 4.40
CA THR A 142 -3.05 -3.08 4.03
C THR A 142 -1.82 -3.60 4.77
N SER A 143 -0.76 -2.78 4.85
CA SER A 143 0.46 -3.13 5.59
C SER A 143 0.24 -3.16 7.11
N THR A 144 -0.75 -2.45 7.64
CA THR A 144 -1.05 -2.42 9.09
C THR A 144 -1.95 -3.57 9.52
N HIS A 145 -3.02 -3.81 8.76
CA HIS A 145 -4.09 -4.75 9.15
C HIS A 145 -3.90 -6.15 8.56
N GLY A 146 -3.04 -6.32 7.54
CA GLY A 146 -2.89 -7.60 6.85
C GLY A 146 -4.14 -7.98 6.03
N HIS A 147 -4.19 -9.23 5.60
CA HIS A 147 -5.32 -9.80 4.85
C HIS A 147 -5.73 -8.93 3.64
N GLY A 148 -7.03 -8.81 3.38
CA GLY A 148 -7.59 -7.90 2.39
C GLY A 148 -8.09 -6.61 3.04
N VAL A 149 -7.86 -5.50 2.35
CA VAL A 149 -8.36 -4.19 2.74
C VAL A 149 -9.12 -3.57 1.58
N MET A 150 -10.36 -3.15 1.86
CA MET A 150 -11.21 -2.39 0.96
C MET A 150 -11.23 -0.92 1.41
N VAL A 151 -10.85 -0.01 0.53
CA VAL A 151 -11.00 1.44 0.72
C VAL A 151 -12.16 1.91 -0.14
N SER A 152 -13.13 2.61 0.46
CA SER A 152 -14.35 3.07 -0.22
C SER A 152 -14.78 4.46 0.28
N PRO A 153 -15.43 5.30 -0.56
CA PRO A 153 -16.12 6.50 -0.07
C PRO A 153 -17.30 6.15 0.86
N ASP A 154 -17.93 5.00 0.65
CA ASP A 154 -19.08 4.53 1.41
C ASP A 154 -18.64 3.62 2.55
N GLU A 155 -19.37 3.69 3.66
CA GLU A 155 -19.19 2.78 4.80
C GLU A 155 -19.85 1.43 4.51
N MET A 156 -19.13 0.35 4.84
CA MET A 156 -19.54 -1.04 4.67
C MET A 156 -19.27 -1.81 5.97
N ASP A 157 -19.73 -3.07 6.04
CA ASP A 157 -19.39 -3.96 7.14
C ASP A 157 -17.87 -4.18 7.25
N GLY A 158 -17.39 -4.39 8.48
CA GLY A 158 -15.97 -4.65 8.75
C GLY A 158 -15.10 -3.39 8.77
N ILE A 159 -15.65 -2.22 9.12
CA ILE A 159 -14.89 -0.98 9.27
C ILE A 159 -13.70 -1.15 10.22
N LEU A 160 -12.53 -0.77 9.74
CA LEU A 160 -11.27 -0.75 10.50
C LEU A 160 -10.99 0.65 11.03
N TRP A 161 -11.10 1.66 10.16
CA TRP A 161 -10.92 3.07 10.52
C TRP A 161 -11.38 4.00 9.39
N ARG A 162 -11.44 5.31 9.68
CA ARG A 162 -11.89 6.35 8.74
C ARG A 162 -10.92 7.52 8.69
N ILE A 163 -10.76 8.12 7.53
CA ILE A 163 -9.95 9.34 7.39
C ILE A 163 -10.51 10.27 6.34
N ALA A 164 -10.47 11.58 6.65
CA ALA A 164 -10.82 12.64 5.74
C ALA A 164 -9.61 13.55 5.51
N LYS A 165 -9.35 13.93 4.26
CA LYS A 165 -8.29 14.89 3.90
C LYS A 165 -8.72 15.68 2.68
N GLY A 166 -8.86 17.00 2.86
CA GLY A 166 -9.43 17.87 1.84
C GLY A 166 -10.91 17.56 1.60
N ASP A 167 -11.27 17.33 0.34
CA ASP A 167 -12.62 16.98 -0.12
C ASP A 167 -12.91 15.47 -0.09
N ARG A 168 -11.96 14.66 0.39
CA ARG A 168 -12.05 13.20 0.36
C ARG A 168 -12.29 12.61 1.72
N VAL A 169 -13.14 11.60 1.73
CA VAL A 169 -13.37 10.70 2.86
C VAL A 169 -13.08 9.29 2.38
N TRP A 170 -12.33 8.54 3.18
CA TRP A 170 -12.06 7.14 2.97
C TRP A 170 -12.49 6.35 4.19
N ASN A 171 -13.33 5.35 3.95
CA ASN A 171 -13.67 4.31 4.90
C ASN A 171 -12.83 3.07 4.55
N VAL A 172 -12.07 2.58 5.52
CA VAL A 172 -11.16 1.44 5.36
C VAL A 172 -11.78 0.23 6.05
N HIS A 173 -11.96 -0.84 5.30
CA HIS A 173 -12.67 -2.04 5.76
C HIS A 173 -11.81 -3.28 5.61
N HIS A 174 -12.03 -4.24 6.50
CA HIS A 174 -11.52 -5.59 6.34
C HIS A 174 -12.22 -6.28 5.17
N CYS A 175 -11.47 -7.07 4.41
CA CYS A 175 -12.00 -7.97 3.41
C CYS A 175 -11.42 -9.36 3.65
N ASP A 176 -12.31 -10.35 3.81
CA ASP A 176 -11.90 -11.74 3.92
C ASP A 176 -11.23 -12.20 2.63
N VAL A 177 -10.13 -12.93 2.77
CA VAL A 177 -9.32 -13.41 1.65
C VAL A 177 -9.14 -14.92 1.78
N PRO A 178 -9.58 -15.72 0.80
CA PRO A 178 -9.31 -17.15 0.78
C PRO A 178 -7.81 -17.40 0.54
N PRO A 179 -7.30 -18.61 0.78
CA PRO A 179 -5.93 -18.95 0.38
C PRO A 179 -5.73 -18.76 -1.13
N LEU A 180 -4.86 -17.81 -1.48
CA LEU A 180 -4.49 -17.43 -2.85
C LEU A 180 -2.98 -17.52 -3.03
N ALA A 181 -2.57 -17.90 -4.23
CA ALA A 181 -1.18 -17.86 -4.67
C ALA A 181 -1.06 -16.88 -5.82
N PHE A 182 -0.12 -15.94 -5.71
CA PHE A 182 0.17 -14.95 -6.73
C PHE A 182 1.57 -15.17 -7.27
N VAL A 183 1.73 -14.99 -8.58
CA VAL A 183 3.03 -14.88 -9.23
C VAL A 183 3.19 -13.41 -9.62
N VAL A 184 4.23 -12.76 -9.13
CA VAL A 184 4.51 -11.35 -9.43
C VAL A 184 5.73 -11.30 -10.34
N GLY A 185 5.53 -10.81 -11.57
CA GLY A 185 6.61 -10.51 -12.49
C GLY A 185 7.01 -9.05 -12.38
N HIS A 186 8.30 -8.75 -12.23
CA HIS A 186 8.79 -7.37 -12.21
C HIS A 186 9.47 -7.02 -13.53
N THR A 187 9.04 -5.94 -14.16
CA THR A 187 9.57 -5.48 -15.45
C THR A 187 10.97 -4.85 -15.35
N GLY A 188 11.40 -4.42 -14.14
CA GLY A 188 12.60 -3.60 -13.95
C GLY A 188 12.44 -2.14 -14.37
N ILE A 189 11.33 -1.79 -15.01
CA ILE A 189 11.06 -0.46 -15.54
C ILE A 189 10.42 0.39 -14.45
N HIS A 190 11.03 1.53 -14.16
CA HIS A 190 10.53 2.48 -13.17
C HIS A 190 9.77 3.61 -13.86
N ALA A 191 8.52 3.82 -13.46
CA ALA A 191 7.71 4.97 -13.87
C ALA A 191 7.29 5.78 -12.64
N ALA A 192 7.34 7.10 -12.75
CA ALA A 192 6.93 7.97 -11.67
C ALA A 192 5.40 8.00 -11.53
N THR A 193 4.90 7.69 -10.34
CA THR A 193 3.45 7.64 -10.03
C THR A 193 2.75 8.98 -10.28
N GLY A 194 3.36 10.10 -9.86
CA GLY A 194 2.76 11.43 -9.95
C GLY A 194 2.36 11.84 -11.38
N PRO A 195 3.29 11.76 -12.36
CA PRO A 195 2.99 12.01 -13.77
C PRO A 195 1.90 11.10 -14.36
N LEU A 196 1.88 9.80 -14.01
CA LEU A 196 0.85 8.87 -14.49
C LEU A 196 -0.53 9.25 -13.96
N VAL A 197 -0.65 9.51 -12.65
CA VAL A 197 -1.90 9.97 -12.03
C VAL A 197 -2.36 11.30 -12.64
N ALA A 198 -1.44 12.23 -12.91
CA ALA A 198 -1.78 13.50 -13.56
C ALA A 198 -2.25 13.32 -15.01
N LYS A 199 -1.66 12.36 -15.75
CA LYS A 199 -2.10 11.99 -17.10
C LYS A 199 -3.51 11.41 -17.09
N VAL A 200 -3.79 10.45 -16.20
CA VAL A 200 -5.14 9.86 -16.05
C VAL A 200 -6.15 10.94 -15.68
N LYS A 201 -5.82 11.82 -14.73
CA LYS A 201 -6.71 12.93 -14.35
C LYS A 201 -7.05 13.83 -15.55
N LYS A 202 -6.05 14.26 -16.33
CA LYS A 202 -6.28 15.07 -17.54
C LYS A 202 -7.19 14.36 -18.54
N LEU A 203 -7.00 13.06 -18.74
CA LEU A 203 -7.82 12.27 -19.65
C LEU A 203 -9.27 12.21 -19.16
N VAL A 204 -9.48 11.84 -17.90
CA VAL A 204 -10.80 11.76 -17.23
C VAL A 204 -11.53 13.10 -17.23
N ASP A 205 -10.82 14.22 -17.08
CA ASP A 205 -11.43 15.56 -17.11
C ASP A 205 -11.99 15.91 -18.51
N SER A 206 -11.46 15.30 -19.58
CA SER A 206 -11.80 15.62 -20.97
C SER A 206 -12.53 14.53 -21.77
N ASP A 207 -12.55 13.29 -21.28
CA ASP A 207 -13.01 12.10 -22.02
C ASP A 207 -14.04 11.31 -21.19
N GLU A 208 -15.25 11.15 -21.73
CA GLU A 208 -16.35 10.48 -21.05
C GLU A 208 -16.15 8.96 -20.94
N ASP A 209 -15.48 8.34 -21.90
CA ASP A 209 -15.17 6.91 -21.84
C ASP A 209 -14.06 6.62 -20.83
N ALA A 210 -13.14 7.56 -20.61
CA ALA A 210 -12.18 7.48 -19.52
C ALA A 210 -12.85 7.60 -18.14
N LYS A 211 -13.89 8.45 -17.99
CA LYS A 211 -14.69 8.50 -16.75
C LYS A 211 -15.40 7.17 -16.50
N LYS A 212 -16.09 6.64 -17.52
CA LYS A 212 -16.74 5.32 -17.43
C LYS A 212 -15.74 4.21 -17.09
N ALA A 213 -14.53 4.27 -17.63
CA ALA A 213 -13.48 3.31 -17.29
C ALA A 213 -13.10 3.40 -15.81
N VAL A 214 -12.91 4.61 -15.26
CA VAL A 214 -12.66 4.81 -13.82
C VAL A 214 -13.82 4.32 -12.96
N ASP A 215 -15.06 4.60 -13.36
CA ASP A 215 -16.27 4.13 -12.67
C ASP A 215 -16.31 2.60 -12.65
N ARG A 216 -16.07 1.97 -13.80
CA ARG A 216 -16.04 0.51 -13.94
C ARG A 216 -14.94 -0.13 -13.11
N ILE A 217 -13.75 0.46 -13.04
CA ILE A 217 -12.65 -0.01 -12.18
C ILE A 217 -13.10 -0.01 -10.70
N GLY A 218 -13.86 1.01 -10.27
CA GLY A 218 -14.44 1.06 -8.93
C GLY A 218 -15.47 -0.04 -8.66
N GLU A 219 -16.37 -0.30 -9.62
CA GLU A 219 -17.34 -1.39 -9.53
C GLU A 219 -16.66 -2.76 -9.47
N ILE A 220 -15.63 -2.97 -10.29
CA ILE A 220 -14.81 -4.18 -10.32
C ILE A 220 -14.19 -4.45 -8.95
N ALA A 221 -13.73 -3.42 -8.22
CA ALA A 221 -13.20 -3.60 -6.88
C ALA A 221 -14.25 -4.15 -5.90
N LEU A 222 -15.48 -3.63 -5.94
CA LEU A 222 -16.60 -4.11 -5.12
C LEU A 222 -16.99 -5.56 -5.48
N GLU A 223 -17.11 -5.86 -6.77
CA GLU A 223 -17.37 -7.22 -7.26
C GLU A 223 -16.26 -8.19 -6.86
N GLY A 224 -15.02 -7.73 -6.88
CA GLY A 224 -13.85 -8.50 -6.49
C GLY A 224 -13.82 -8.85 -5.01
N ALA A 225 -14.21 -7.92 -4.14
CA ALA A 225 -14.37 -8.20 -2.71
C ALA A 225 -15.43 -9.28 -2.47
N ASP A 226 -16.54 -9.20 -3.19
CA ASP A 226 -17.62 -10.18 -3.09
C ASP A 226 -17.20 -11.56 -3.64
N ALA A 227 -16.41 -11.58 -4.73
CA ALA A 227 -15.82 -12.79 -5.27
C ALA A 227 -14.77 -13.43 -4.32
N LEU A 228 -13.97 -12.62 -3.61
CA LEU A 228 -13.05 -13.10 -2.58
C LEU A 228 -13.79 -13.78 -1.44
N ARG A 229 -14.84 -13.15 -0.89
CA ARG A 229 -15.67 -13.73 0.18
C ARG A 229 -16.25 -15.09 -0.22
N ARG A 230 -16.66 -15.24 -1.48
CA ARG A 230 -17.19 -16.50 -2.03
C ARG A 230 -16.13 -17.52 -2.43
N GLY A 231 -14.84 -17.17 -2.40
CA GLY A 231 -13.77 -18.04 -2.88
C GLY A 231 -13.75 -18.24 -4.41
N ASP A 232 -14.42 -17.37 -5.18
CA ASP A 232 -14.56 -17.51 -6.63
C ASP A 232 -13.32 -16.98 -7.37
N LYS A 233 -12.29 -17.85 -7.42
CA LYS A 233 -11.00 -17.56 -8.08
C LYS A 233 -11.16 -17.26 -9.57
N ARG A 234 -12.13 -17.87 -10.26
CA ARG A 234 -12.38 -17.63 -11.69
C ARG A 234 -12.94 -16.23 -11.89
N ARG A 235 -13.90 -15.82 -11.06
CA ARG A 235 -14.43 -14.45 -11.13
C ARG A 235 -13.36 -13.42 -10.82
N ILE A 236 -12.56 -13.60 -9.76
CA ILE A 236 -11.45 -12.71 -9.42
C ILE A 236 -10.49 -12.57 -10.61
N GLY A 237 -10.06 -13.68 -11.21
CA GLY A 237 -9.16 -13.62 -12.36
C GLY A 237 -9.76 -12.93 -13.59
N SER A 238 -11.06 -13.15 -13.86
CA SER A 238 -11.75 -12.45 -14.94
C SER A 238 -11.80 -10.94 -14.70
N LEU A 239 -12.06 -10.52 -13.46
CA LEU A 239 -12.09 -9.12 -13.04
C LEU A 239 -10.71 -8.47 -13.12
N MET A 240 -9.66 -9.18 -12.70
CA MET A 240 -8.27 -8.71 -12.86
C MET A 240 -7.94 -8.45 -14.35
N THR A 241 -8.34 -9.37 -15.22
CA THR A 241 -8.07 -9.25 -16.66
C THR A 241 -8.86 -8.10 -17.29
N GLU A 242 -10.09 -7.86 -16.83
CA GLU A 242 -10.91 -6.71 -17.23
C GLU A 242 -10.28 -5.39 -16.77
N ASP A 243 -9.89 -5.32 -15.50
CA ASP A 243 -9.23 -4.16 -14.90
C ASP A 243 -7.95 -3.79 -15.65
N HIS A 244 -7.12 -4.79 -16.01
CA HIS A 244 -5.94 -4.56 -16.84
C HIS A 244 -6.23 -3.85 -18.16
N ARG A 245 -7.32 -4.23 -18.86
CA ARG A 245 -7.72 -3.60 -20.12
C ARG A 245 -8.16 -2.15 -19.91
N LEU A 246 -8.90 -1.88 -18.84
CA LEU A 246 -9.33 -0.53 -18.48
C LEU A 246 -8.12 0.36 -18.12
N LEU A 247 -7.15 -0.18 -17.40
CA LEU A 247 -5.90 0.52 -17.09
C LEU A 247 -5.07 0.83 -18.34
N ASN A 248 -5.05 -0.09 -19.30
CA ASN A 248 -4.46 0.16 -20.62
C ASN A 248 -5.20 1.26 -21.38
N GLN A 249 -6.54 1.27 -21.34
CA GLN A 249 -7.37 2.35 -21.93
C GLN A 249 -7.06 3.71 -21.29
N LEU A 250 -6.83 3.76 -19.97
CA LEU A 250 -6.40 4.98 -19.27
C LEU A 250 -4.95 5.39 -19.56
N GLY A 251 -4.22 4.59 -20.33
CA GLY A 251 -2.86 4.90 -20.77
C GLY A 251 -1.80 4.75 -19.68
N VAL A 252 -2.07 3.92 -18.66
CA VAL A 252 -1.11 3.53 -17.61
C VAL A 252 -0.52 2.14 -17.82
N GLY A 253 -0.82 1.50 -18.95
CA GLY A 253 -0.21 0.26 -19.40
C GLY A 253 1.27 0.37 -19.76
N HIS A 254 1.85 -0.77 -20.15
CA HIS A 254 3.18 -0.84 -20.75
C HIS A 254 3.32 -2.13 -21.59
N PRO A 255 3.96 -2.13 -22.77
CA PRO A 255 4.03 -3.31 -23.64
C PRO A 255 4.62 -4.56 -22.96
N LEU A 256 5.57 -4.39 -22.04
CA LEU A 256 6.13 -5.50 -21.27
C LEU A 256 5.16 -6.06 -20.22
N LEU A 257 4.29 -5.22 -19.63
CA LEU A 257 3.22 -5.70 -18.75
C LEU A 257 2.18 -6.48 -19.56
N ASP A 258 1.81 -5.98 -20.74
CA ASP A 258 0.89 -6.68 -21.65
C ASP A 258 1.44 -8.06 -22.03
N LYS A 259 2.76 -8.14 -22.27
CA LYS A 259 3.45 -9.41 -22.52
C LYS A 259 3.36 -10.36 -21.32
N PHE A 260 3.52 -9.88 -20.09
CA PHE A 260 3.34 -10.71 -18.89
C PHE A 260 1.91 -11.25 -18.80
N VAL A 261 0.91 -10.38 -18.97
CA VAL A 261 -0.50 -10.77 -18.90
C VAL A 261 -0.85 -11.78 -20.00
N GLU A 262 -0.34 -11.59 -21.22
CA GLU A 262 -0.59 -12.54 -22.33
C GLU A 262 0.05 -13.91 -22.07
N VAL A 263 1.27 -13.97 -21.50
CA VAL A 263 1.91 -15.25 -21.15
C VAL A 263 1.13 -15.99 -20.06
N CYS A 264 0.46 -15.28 -19.15
CA CYS A 264 -0.38 -15.89 -18.13
C CYS A 264 -1.71 -16.44 -18.68
N ARG A 265 -2.09 -16.09 -19.91
CA ARG A 265 -3.36 -16.50 -20.50
C ARG A 265 -3.44 -18.02 -20.64
N GLY A 266 -4.51 -18.61 -20.11
CA GLY A 266 -4.75 -20.05 -20.15
C GLY A 266 -3.98 -20.88 -19.11
N ILE A 267 -3.04 -20.27 -18.37
CA ILE A 267 -2.30 -20.92 -17.27
C ILE A 267 -2.59 -20.33 -15.89
N SER A 268 -3.25 -19.16 -15.83
CA SER A 268 -3.77 -18.55 -14.61
C SER A 268 -5.28 -18.29 -14.70
N TYR A 269 -5.91 -17.93 -13.58
CA TYR A 269 -7.30 -17.45 -13.60
C TYR A 269 -7.44 -16.06 -14.25
N GLY A 270 -6.35 -15.28 -14.25
CA GLY A 270 -6.27 -13.92 -14.75
C GLY A 270 -4.94 -13.27 -14.36
N ALA A 271 -4.62 -12.14 -14.98
CA ALA A 271 -3.41 -11.37 -14.70
C ALA A 271 -3.64 -9.89 -15.01
N LYS A 272 -2.90 -9.03 -14.31
CA LYS A 272 -2.90 -7.58 -14.49
C LYS A 272 -1.63 -6.96 -13.92
N LEU A 273 -1.38 -5.72 -14.31
CA LEU A 273 -0.45 -4.84 -13.61
C LEU A 273 -0.95 -4.52 -12.19
N THR A 274 -0.07 -4.15 -11.28
CA THR A 274 -0.41 -3.69 -9.93
C THR A 274 0.31 -2.38 -9.59
N GLY A 275 -0.45 -1.40 -9.09
CA GLY A 275 0.10 -0.12 -8.65
C GLY A 275 0.01 0.98 -9.71
N ALA A 276 1.05 1.79 -9.84
CA ALA A 276 0.98 3.02 -10.64
C ALA A 276 0.90 2.78 -12.17
N GLY A 277 1.40 1.66 -12.66
CA GLY A 277 1.53 1.38 -14.10
C GLY A 277 2.78 2.02 -14.74
N GLY A 278 2.85 1.99 -16.07
CA GLY A 278 3.98 2.50 -16.87
C GLY A 278 5.25 1.65 -16.80
N GLY A 279 5.17 0.46 -16.21
CA GLY A 279 6.28 -0.38 -15.80
C GLY A 279 5.94 -1.05 -14.46
N GLY A 280 6.94 -1.34 -13.63
CA GLY A 280 6.70 -1.95 -12.33
C GLY A 280 6.35 -3.43 -12.46
N SER A 281 5.22 -3.84 -11.91
CA SER A 281 4.81 -5.24 -11.76
C SER A 281 3.37 -5.46 -12.20
#